data_AF-C6J700-F1
#
_entry.id   AF-C6J700-F1
#
_cell.length_a   1.000
_cell.length_b   1.000
_cell.length_c   1.000
_cell.angle_alpha   90.00
_cell.angle_beta   90.00
_cell.angle_gamma   90.00
#
_symmetry.space_group_name_H-M   'P 1'
#
loop_
_entity.id
_entity.type
_entity.pdbx_description
1 polymer ?
#
loop_
_entity_poly.entity_id
_entity_poly.type
_entity_poly.pdbx_seq_one_letter_code
_entity_poly.pdbx_strand_id
1 'polypeptide(L)' 'MERLADWLKRELKLDTVRFVERQTHGHLLRGNVQGRDIDLLVISSGHVWVKHPAARSWSTTGIYVPERVGF' A
#
# COMPACT_ATOMS: atom_id res chain seq x y z
N MET A 1 -1.87 -5.78 10.70
CA MET A 1 -1.86 -6.04 9.24
C MET A 1 -3.23 -5.93 8.60
N GLU A 2 -4.28 -6.61 9.07
CA GLU A 2 -5.63 -6.48 8.48
C GLU A 2 -6.17 -5.04 8.49
N ARG A 3 -6.01 -4.32 9.61
CA ARG A 3 -6.42 -2.91 9.74
C ARG A 3 -5.75 -1.98 8.72
N LEU A 4 -4.48 -2.23 8.38
CA LEU A 4 -3.75 -1.48 7.36
C LEU A 4 -4.29 -1.74 5.96
N ALA A 5 -4.51 -3.02 5.62
CA ALA A 5 -5.03 -3.42 4.32
C ALA A 5 -6.44 -2.84 4.10
N ASP A 6 -7.32 -2.93 5.10
CA ASP A 6 -8.67 -2.36 5.05
C ASP A 6 -8.65 -0.84 4.91
N TRP A 7 -7.74 -0.17 5.63
CA TRP A 7 -7.59 1.27 5.54
C TRP A 7 -7.10 1.69 4.15
N LEU A 8 -6.03 1.06 3.63
CA LEU A 8 -5.50 1.32 2.29
C LEU A 8 -6.54 1.05 1.20
N LYS A 9 -7.35 -0.01 1.36
CA LYS A 9 -8.43 -0.34 0.44
C LYS A 9 -9.43 0.82 0.32
N ARG A 10 -9.82 1.42 1.45
CA ARG A 10 -10.76 2.56 1.47
C ARG A 10 -10.11 3.84 0.97
N GLU A 11 -8.91 4.14 1.44
CA GLU A 11 -8.19 5.39 1.14
C GLU A 11 -7.85 5.50 -0.35
N LEU A 12 -7.35 4.42 -0.94
CA LEU A 12 -6.94 4.37 -2.34
C LEU A 12 -8.04 3.85 -3.29
N LYS A 13 -9.26 3.62 -2.77
CA LYS A 13 -10.41 3.10 -3.53
C LYS A 13 -10.08 1.83 -4.32
N LEU A 14 -9.47 0.86 -3.64
CA LEU A 14 -9.04 -0.42 -4.23
C LEU A 14 -10.12 -1.48 -4.04
N ASP A 15 -10.13 -2.47 -4.94
CA ASP A 15 -11.05 -3.60 -4.87
C ASP A 15 -10.59 -4.58 -3.80
N THR A 16 -9.28 -4.84 -3.74
CA THR A 16 -8.64 -5.68 -2.73
C THR A 16 -7.30 -5.09 -2.32
N VAL A 17 -6.87 -5.38 -1.10
CA VAL A 17 -5.51 -5.16 -0.61
C VAL A 17 -5.12 -6.37 0.22
N ARG A 18 -3.97 -6.95 -0.06
CA ARG A 18 -3.40 -8.05 0.73
C ARG A 18 -1.96 -7.76 1.11
N PHE A 19 -1.58 -8.17 2.30
CA PHE A 19 -0.17 -8.17 2.68
C PHE A 19 0.59 -9.20 1.85
N VAL A 20 1.80 -8.82 1.42
CA VAL A 20 2.72 -9.71 0.69
C VAL A 20 3.85 -10.12 1.62
N GLU A 21 4.64 -9.17 2.08
CA GLU A 21 5.81 -9.45 2.92
C GLU A 21 6.30 -8.20 3.66
N ARG A 22 7.10 -8.44 4.70
CA ARG A 22 7.81 -7.38 5.42
C ARG A 22 9.16 -7.18 4.75
N GLN A 23 9.42 -5.96 4.33
CA GLN A 23 10.68 -5.49 3.76
C GLN A 23 11.50 -4.79 4.85
N THR A 24 12.81 -4.64 4.63
CA THR A 24 13.72 -3.94 5.57
C THR A 24 13.23 -2.53 5.92
N HIS A 25 12.59 -1.85 4.96
CA HIS A 25 12.16 -0.46 5.08
C HIS A 25 10.65 -0.28 5.21
N GLY A 26 9.87 -1.35 5.38
CA GLY A 26 8.41 -1.25 5.46
C GLY A 26 7.65 -2.53 5.17
N HIS A 27 6.40 -2.39 4.74
CA HIS A 27 5.51 -3.49 4.41
C HIS A 27 5.08 -3.41 2.96
N LEU A 28 5.30 -4.49 2.22
CA LEU A 28 4.81 -4.65 0.86
C LEU A 28 3.41 -5.23 0.89
N LEU A 29 2.48 -4.57 0.22
CA LEU A 29 1.11 -5.02 0.00
C LEU A 29 0.82 -5.02 -1.50
N ARG A 30 -0.12 -5.86 -1.91
CA ARG A 30 -0.64 -5.88 -3.27
C ARG A 30 -2.09 -5.44 -3.26
N GLY A 31 -2.37 -4.34 -3.96
CA GLY A 31 -3.70 -3.86 -4.24
C GLY A 31 -4.21 -4.36 -5.58
N ASN A 32 -5.51 -4.29 -5.80
CA ASN A 32 -6.11 -4.42 -7.13
C ASN A 32 -7.06 -3.24 -7.36
N VAL A 33 -7.00 -2.66 -8.56
CA VAL A 33 -7.93 -1.61 -9.00
C VAL A 33 -8.39 -1.92 -10.41
N GLN A 34 -9.70 -2.11 -10.59
CA GLN A 34 -10.31 -2.43 -11.89
C GLN A 34 -9.66 -3.64 -12.58
N GLY A 35 -9.34 -4.68 -11.80
CA GLY A 35 -8.69 -5.90 -12.30
C GLY A 35 -7.19 -5.77 -12.56
N ARG A 36 -6.57 -4.61 -12.25
CA ARG A 36 -5.13 -4.40 -12.37
C ARG A 36 -4.48 -4.43 -11.00
N ASP A 37 -3.56 -5.36 -10.81
CA ASP A 37 -2.75 -5.40 -9.60
C ASP A 37 -1.83 -4.18 -9.53
N ILE A 38 -1.64 -3.65 -8.33
CA ILE A 38 -0.68 -2.59 -8.03
C ILE A 38 0.12 -2.98 -6.80
N ASP A 39 1.39 -2.63 -6.76
CA ASP A 39 2.19 -2.82 -5.55
C ASP A 39 2.12 -1.55 -4.69
N LEU A 40 1.95 -1.76 -3.39
CA LEU A 40 1.90 -0.73 -2.37
C LEU A 40 3.02 -0.97 -1.37
N LEU A 41 3.81 0.05 -1.07
CA LEU A 41 4.84 -0.01 -0.05
C LEU A 41 4.52 1.01 1.02
N VAL A 42 4.26 0.52 2.23
CA VAL A 42 4.13 1.37 3.42
C VAL A 42 5.47 1.36 4.12
N ILE A 43 6.24 2.44 3.97
CA ILE A 43 7.56 2.53 4.60
C ILE A 43 7.44 2.79 6.09
N SER A 44 8.49 2.50 6.87
CA SER A 44 8.47 2.59 8.35
C SER A 44 8.06 3.97 8.90
N SER A 45 8.19 5.04 8.12
CA SER A 45 7.72 6.38 8.47
C SER A 45 6.22 6.61 8.23
N GLY A 46 5.49 5.60 7.79
CA GLY A 46 4.04 5.67 7.49
C GLY A 46 3.69 6.16 6.10
N HIS A 47 4.67 6.54 5.27
CA HIS A 47 4.35 6.99 3.91
C HIS A 47 3.94 5.81 3.03
N VAL A 48 2.93 6.05 2.20
CA VAL A 48 2.47 5.09 1.21
C VAL A 48 3.06 5.42 -0.16
N TRP A 49 3.70 4.42 -0.75
CA TRP A 49 4.23 4.45 -2.11
C TRP A 49 3.47 3.46 -2.98
N VAL A 50 3.32 3.77 -4.25
CA VAL A 50 2.63 2.93 -5.22
C VAL A 50 3.53 2.63 -6.41
N LYS A 51 3.42 1.42 -6.95
CA LYS A 51 4.01 1.03 -8.22
C LYS A 51 2.97 0.34 -9.08
N HIS A 52 2.62 1.00 -10.19
CA HIS A 52 1.74 0.40 -11.20
C HIS A 52 2.49 -0.65 -12.03
N PRO A 53 1.82 -1.65 -12.62
CA PRO A 53 2.45 -2.74 -13.38
C PRO A 53 3.37 -2.26 -14.50
N ALA A 54 2.99 -1.19 -15.19
CA ALA A 54 3.76 -0.61 -16.29
C ALA A 54 4.83 0.41 -15.83
N ALA A 55 4.87 0.75 -14.54
CA ALA A 55 5.79 1.75 -14.02
C ALA A 55 7.15 1.12 -13.68
N ARG A 56 8.23 1.75 -14.16
CA ARG A 56 9.61 1.35 -13.82
C ARG A 56 10.00 1.74 -12.39
N SER A 57 9.41 2.81 -11.88
CA SER A 57 9.72 3.38 -10.56
C SER A 57 8.50 3.40 -9.65
N TRP A 58 8.77 3.45 -8.35
CA TRP A 58 7.77 3.78 -7.36
C TRP A 58 7.41 5.27 -7.42
N SER A 59 6.18 5.59 -7.05
CA SER A 59 5.68 6.96 -6.92
C SER A 59 5.16 7.19 -5.51
N THR A 60 5.46 8.34 -4.93
CA THR A 60 4.84 8.75 -3.66
C THR A 60 3.37 9.08 -3.90
N THR A 61 2.52 8.67 -2.96
CA THR A 61 1.09 9.03 -2.99
C THR A 61 0.78 10.31 -2.23
N GLY A 62 1.74 10.84 -1.45
CA GLY A 62 1.51 11.92 -0.49
C GLY A 62 0.68 11.52 0.73
N ILE A 63 0.23 10.27 0.81
CA ILE A 63 -0.62 9.75 1.87
C ILE A 63 0.24 9.14 2.99
N TYR A 64 -0.19 9.37 4.23
CA TYR A 64 0.41 8.81 5.43
C TYR A 64 -0.60 7.91 6.15
N VAL A 65 -0.12 6.76 6.62
CA VAL A 65 -0.90 5.88 7.48
C VAL A 65 -1.08 6.56 8.84
N PRO A 66 -2.33 6.76 9.31
CA PRO A 66 -2.58 7.31 10.63
C PRO A 66 -2.07 6.38 11.74
N GLU A 67 -1.48 6.93 12.81
CA GLU A 67 -0.93 6.14 13.93
C GLU A 67 -1.92 5.12 14.50
N ARG A 68 -3.21 5.49 14.58
CA ARG A 68 -4.30 4.62 15.06
C ARG A 68 -4.51 3.34 14.25
N VAL A 69 -4.04 3.30 13.00
CA VAL A 69 -4.15 2.13 12.12
C VAL A 69 -3.10 1.08 12.51
N GLY A 70 -1.86 1.53 12.76
CA GLY A 70 -0.70 0.70 13.07
C GLY A 70 -0.31 -0.24 11.91
N PHE A 71 0.99 -0.43 11.67
CA PHE A 71 1.47 -1.37 10.66
C PHE A 71 2.83 -1.95 11.00
#